data_AF-A0A853A352-F1
#
_entry.id   AF-A0A853A352-F1
#
_cell.length_a   1.000
_cell.length_b   1.000
_cell.length_c   1.000
_cell.angle_alpha   90.00
_cell.angle_beta   90.00
_cell.angle_gamma   90.00
#
_symmetry.space_group_name_H-M   'P 1'
#
loop_
_entity.id
_entity.type
_entity.pdbx_description
1 polymer ?
#
loop_
_entity_poly.entity_id
_entity_poly.type
_entity_poly.pdbx_seq_one_letter_code
_entity_poly.pdbx_strand_id
1 'polypeptide(L)' 'MPLKRITVHVAPEDLAIIKAAAERSGVSASGIMREAIHRAARSRRVWGEPLDAPRFDSGDPAPARRMEIAEEGSGAREKP' A
#
# COMPACT_ATOMS: atom_id res chain seq x y z
N MET A 1 12.49 17.44 9.71
CA MET A 1 12.54 17.69 8.24
C MET A 1 11.84 19.00 7.94
N PRO A 2 12.37 19.84 7.06
CA PRO A 2 11.71 21.08 6.65
C PRO A 2 10.38 20.77 5.96
N LEU A 3 9.33 21.50 6.32
CA LEU A 3 7.99 21.28 5.78
C LEU A 3 7.82 22.11 4.51
N LYS A 4 7.55 21.45 3.38
CA LYS A 4 7.26 22.14 2.12
C LYS A 4 5.75 22.41 2.00
N ARG A 5 5.37 23.66 1.70
CA ARG A 5 3.97 24.01 1.45
C ARG A 5 3.56 23.50 0.07
N ILE A 6 2.42 22.82 0.00
CA ILE A 6 1.78 22.35 -1.23
C ILE A 6 0.32 22.80 -1.22
N THR A 7 -0.25 23.01 -2.41
CA THR A 7 -1.69 23.26 -2.61
C THR A 7 -2.23 22.15 -3.48
N VAL A 8 -3.38 21.59 -3.10
CA VAL A 8 -4.05 20.51 -3.83
C VAL A 8 -5.55 20.80 -3.87
N HIS A 9 -6.18 20.48 -5.00
CA HIS A 9 -7.62 20.55 -5.14
C HIS A 9 -8.23 19.22 -4.71
N VAL A 10 -9.30 19.27 -3.92
CA VAL A 10 -10.02 18.09 -3.41
C VAL A 10 -11.52 18.30 -3.59
N ALA A 11 -12.26 17.20 -3.72
CA ALA A 11 -13.70 17.27 -3.74
C ALA A 11 -14.22 17.86 -2.40
N PRO A 12 -15.32 18.63 -2.43
CA PRO A 12 -15.85 19.25 -1.22
C PRO A 12 -16.35 18.21 -0.21
N GLU A 13 -16.84 17.07 -0.68
CA GLU A 13 -17.26 15.92 0.13
C GLU A 13 -16.11 15.30 0.92
N ASP A 14 -14.97 15.06 0.28
CA ASP A 14 -13.77 14.54 0.93
C ASP A 14 -13.24 15.50 2.00
N LEU A 15 -13.26 16.81 1.71
CA LEU A 15 -12.84 17.82 2.67
C LEU A 15 -13.73 17.82 3.92
N ALA A 16 -15.04 17.63 3.76
CA ALA A 16 -15.97 17.53 4.88
C ALA A 16 -15.67 16.30 5.75
N ILE A 17 -15.39 15.15 5.13
CA ILE A 17 -15.01 13.91 5.83
C ILE A 17 -13.71 14.11 6.63
N ILE A 18 -12.70 14.72 6.02
CA ILE A 18 -11.40 14.97 6.66
C ILE A 18 -11.55 15.92 7.86
N LYS A 19 -12.37 16.97 7.74
CA LYS A 19 -12.65 17.90 8.85
C LYS A 19 -13.36 17.21 10.01
N ALA A 20 -14.38 16.41 9.72
CA ALA A 20 -15.08 15.65 10.75
C ALA A 20 -14.14 14.63 11.44
N ALA A 21 -13.22 14.01 10.69
CA ALA A 21 -12.20 13.12 11.28
C ALA A 21 -11.20 13.89 12.15
N ALA A 22 -10.78 15.07 11.71
CA ALA A 22 -9.88 15.96 12.46
C ALA A 22 -10.48 16.36 13.82
N GLU A 23 -11.76 16.72 13.84
CA GLU A 23 -12.50 17.05 15.06
C GLU A 23 -12.58 15.85 16.02
N ARG A 24 -12.94 14.66 15.52
CA ARG A 24 -13.01 13.44 16.34
C ARG A 24 -11.66 13.04 16.94
N SER A 25 -10.58 13.29 16.22
CA SER A 25 -9.23 12.89 16.62
C SER A 25 -8.45 13.99 17.35
N GLY A 26 -9.00 15.20 17.50
CA GLY A 26 -8.32 16.32 18.15
C GLY A 26 -7.07 16.81 17.42
N VAL A 27 -6.96 16.55 16.10
CA VAL A 27 -5.83 16.94 15.26
C VAL A 27 -6.27 17.92 14.18
N SER A 28 -5.33 18.62 13.55
CA SER A 28 -5.67 19.48 12.40
C SER A 28 -5.93 18.65 11.14
N ALA A 29 -6.81 19.14 10.26
CA ALA A 29 -7.02 18.54 8.93
C ALA A 29 -5.71 18.42 8.12
N SER A 30 -4.83 19.41 8.24
CA SER A 30 -3.48 19.39 7.66
C SER A 30 -2.61 18.26 8.23
N GLY A 31 -2.78 17.90 9.51
CA GLY A 31 -2.11 16.78 10.15
C GLY A 31 -2.54 15.43 9.54
N ILE A 32 -3.85 15.25 9.34
CA ILE A 32 -4.39 14.06 8.65
C ILE A 32 -3.86 13.97 7.22
N MET A 33 -3.88 15.07 6.46
CA MET A 33 -3.38 15.09 5.09
C MET A 33 -1.88 14.77 5.01
N ARG A 34 -1.06 15.28 5.96
CA ARG A 34 0.37 14.96 6.03
C ARG A 34 0.60 13.47 6.23
N GLU A 35 -0.13 12.86 7.16
CA GLU A 35 -0.01 11.43 7.45
C GLU A 35 -0.46 10.59 6.25
N ALA A 36 -1.54 10.98 5.57
CA ALA A 36 -2.00 10.31 4.36
C ALA A 36 -0.94 10.35 3.24
N ILE A 37 -0.35 11.52 2.97
CA ILE A 37 0.72 11.68 1.97
C ILE A 37 1.94 10.85 2.36
N HIS A 38 2.32 10.85 3.63
CA HIS A 38 3.44 10.08 4.13
C HIS A 38 3.25 8.56 3.96
N ARG A 39 2.06 8.05 4.29
CA ARG A 39 1.69 6.66 4.05
C ARG A 39 1.72 6.31 2.57
N ALA A 40 1.12 7.16 1.72
CA ALA A 40 1.14 6.96 0.29
C ALA A 40 2.57 6.95 -0.28
N ALA A 41 3.44 7.86 0.18
CA ALA A 41 4.84 7.90 -0.22
C ALA A 41 5.60 6.63 0.19
N ARG A 42 5.41 6.15 1.42
CA ARG A 42 6.03 4.90 1.89
C ARG A 42 5.53 3.69 1.12
N SER A 43 4.24 3.62 0.80
CA SER A 43 3.65 2.49 0.05
C SER A 43 4.21 2.36 -1.37
N ARG A 44 4.58 3.49 -1.99
CA ARG A 44 5.15 3.55 -3.34
C ARG A 44 6.67 3.49 -3.36
N ARG A 45 7.32 3.35 -2.20
CA ARG A 45 8.75 3.11 -2.14
C ARG A 45 8.97 1.69 -2.65
N VAL A 46 9.20 1.59 -3.95
CA VAL A 46 9.61 0.36 -4.63
C VAL A 46 10.83 -0.17 -3.86
N TRP A 47 10.80 -1.45 -3.50
CA TRP A 47 11.99 -2.20 -3.12
C TRP A 47 12.87 -2.29 -4.39
N GLY A 48 13.53 -1.19 -4.73
CA GLY A 48 14.29 -1.03 -5.97
C GLY A 48 15.62 -1.79 -5.94
N GLU A 49 16.06 -2.21 -4.76
CA GLU A 49 17.19 -3.10 -4.61
C GLU A 49 16.67 -4.55 -4.60
N PRO A 50 17.24 -5.45 -5.41
CA PRO A 50 16.99 -6.88 -5.22
C PRO A 50 17.26 -7.22 -3.76
N LEU A 51 16.25 -7.76 -3.09
CA LEU A 51 16.42 -8.27 -1.74
C LEU A 51 17.51 -9.32 -1.81
N ASP A 52 18.59 -9.10 -1.06
CA ASP A 52 19.65 -10.08 -0.78
C ASP A 52 19.10 -11.15 0.19
N ALA A 53 17.89 -11.63 -0.11
CA ALA A 53 17.22 -12.65 0.64
C ALA A 53 18.01 -13.94 0.42
N PRO A 54 18.35 -14.67 1.51
CA PRO A 54 19.00 -15.96 1.37
C PRO A 54 18.11 -16.83 0.47
N ARG A 55 18.66 -17.21 -0.69
CA ARG A 55 17.99 -18.13 -1.59
C ARG A 55 17.89 -19.44 -0.83
N PHE A 56 16.67 -19.85 -0.52
CA PHE A 56 16.44 -21.13 0.15
C PHE A 56 16.78 -22.24 -0.84
N ASP A 57 18.04 -22.67 -0.86
CA ASP A 57 18.46 -23.85 -1.60
C ASP A 57 18.08 -25.08 -0.78
N SER A 58 16.80 -25.45 -0.87
CA SER A 58 16.28 -26.61 -0.16
C SER A 58 16.84 -27.93 -0.68
N GLY A 59 17.53 -27.95 -1.84
CA GLY A 59 17.80 -29.16 -2.61
C GLY A 59 16.54 -29.95 -3.04
N ASP A 60 15.37 -29.50 -2.63
CA ASP A 60 14.07 -30.11 -2.84
C ASP A 60 13.29 -29.29 -3.88
N PRO A 61 13.01 -29.85 -5.08
CA PRO A 61 12.20 -29.17 -6.09
C PRO A 61 10.70 -29.15 -5.75
N ALA A 62 10.26 -29.78 -4.65
CA ALA A 62 8.85 -29.85 -4.25
C ALA A 62 8.15 -28.49 -4.10
N PRO A 63 8.77 -27.38 -3.61
CA PRO A 63 8.10 -26.10 -3.51
C PRO A 63 7.74 -25.51 -4.88
N ALA A 64 8.66 -25.62 -5.86
CA ALA A 64 8.45 -25.12 -7.21
C ALA A 64 7.39 -25.96 -7.94
N ARG A 65 7.47 -27.30 -7.82
CA ARG A 65 6.47 -28.21 -8.41
C ARG A 65 5.08 -27.99 -7.80
N ARG A 66 4.98 -27.61 -6.51
CA ARG A 66 3.70 -27.31 -5.85
C ARG A 66 3.08 -25.97 -6.29
N MET A 67 3.86 -24.99 -6.70
CA MET A 67 3.33 -23.74 -7.28
C MET A 67 2.75 -23.96 -8.68
N GLU A 68 3.39 -24.81 -9.50
CA GLU A 68 2.94 -25.12 -10.86
C GLU A 68 1.52 -25.73 -10.89
N ILE A 69 1.22 -26.65 -9.96
CA ILE A 69 -0.13 -27.24 -9.81
C ILE A 69 -1.18 -26.29 -9.22
N ALA A 70 -0.79 -25.22 -8.53
CA ALA A 70 -1.73 -24.26 -7.95
C ALA A 70 -2.21 -23.21 -8.96
N GLU A 71 -1.36 -22.85 -9.93
CA GLU A 71 -1.73 -21.92 -11.01
C GLU A 71 -2.74 -22.54 -11.99
N GLU A 72 -2.63 -23.85 -12.24
CA GLU A 72 -3.55 -24.58 -13.12
C GLU A 72 -4.97 -24.72 -12.55
N GLY A 73 -5.11 -24.65 -11.21
CA GLY A 73 -6.41 -24.69 -10.52
C GLY A 73 -7.10 -23.34 -10.35
N SER A 74 -6.42 -22.21 -10.61
CA SER A 74 -6.96 -20.87 -10.38
C SER A 74 -7.66 -20.24 -11.60
N GLY A 75 -7.81 -20.99 -12.70
CA GLY A 75 -8.54 -20.56 -13.90
C GLY A 75 -10.05 -20.82 -13.89
N ALA A 76 -10.59 -21.53 -12.89
CA ALA A 76 -12.00 -21.93 -12.88
C ALA A 76 -12.79 -21.24 -11.74
N ARG A 77 -12.94 -19.92 -11.83
CA ARG A 77 -14.07 -19.20 -11.22
C ARG A 77 -14.35 -17.91 -11.97
N GLU A 78 -14.72 -18.03 -13.24
CA GLU A 78 -15.61 -17.06 -13.88
C GLU A 78 -17.06 -17.48 -13.66
N LYS A 79 -17.92 -16.48 -13.49
CA LYS A 79 -19.26 -16.44 -12.88
C LYS A 79 -20.33 -17.29 -13.60
N PRO A 80 -21.49 -17.60 -12.98
CA PRO A 80 -22.55 -16.62 -12.64
C PRO A 80 -22.76 -16.38 -11.13
#